data_AF-M6WBT9-F1
#
_entry.id   AF-M6WBT9-F1
#
_cell.length_a   1.000
_cell.length_b   1.000
_cell.length_c   1.000
_cell.angle_alpha   90.00
_cell.angle_beta   90.00
_cell.angle_gamma   90.00
#
_symmetry.space_group_name_H-M   'P 1'
#
loop_
_entity.id
_entity.type
_entity.pdbx_description
1 polymer ?
#
loop_
_entity_poly.entity_id
_entity_poly.type
_entity_poly.pdbx_seq_one_letter_code
_entity_poly.pdbx_strand_id
1 'polypeptide(L)'
;MLFESVHRIGDTLDAVEEVFPDSEFLVGREITKIHEEILYFSPFLSENPKKFVHKGEFVVLINTNRKKMLKGSSKSADRIQ
;
A
#
# COMPACT_ATOMS: atom_id res chain seq x y z
N MET A 1 -6.36 1.67 4.67
CA MET A 1 -6.28 3.12 4.49
C MET A 1 -5.78 3.71 5.79
N LEU A 2 -4.81 4.62 5.71
CA LEU A 2 -4.19 5.31 6.83
C LEU A 2 -4.32 6.82 6.61
N PHE A 3 -4.48 7.58 7.69
CA PHE A 3 -4.37 9.04 7.69
C PHE A 3 -3.06 9.42 8.36
N GLU A 4 -2.30 10.33 7.76
CA GLU A 4 -1.01 10.74 8.31
C GLU A 4 -0.74 12.25 8.26
N SER A 5 0.06 12.66 9.23
CA SER A 5 0.71 13.96 9.33
C SER A 5 1.99 13.99 8.49
N VAL A 6 2.37 15.20 8.08
CA VAL A 6 3.63 15.48 7.37
C VAL A 6 4.88 14.97 8.10
N HIS A 7 4.88 14.94 9.43
CA HIS A 7 6.07 14.56 10.21
C HIS A 7 6.33 13.05 10.22
N ARG A 8 5.32 12.24 9.92
CA ARG A 8 5.39 10.77 9.98
C ARG A 8 5.16 10.07 8.64
N ILE A 9 4.77 10.82 7.60
CA ILE A 9 4.51 10.22 6.28
C ILE A 9 5.76 9.51 5.74
N GLY A 10 6.96 10.04 5.97
CA GLY A 10 8.21 9.38 5.57
C GLY A 10 8.37 7.98 6.19
N ASP A 11 8.32 7.91 7.52
CA ASP A 11 8.43 6.65 8.28
C ASP A 11 7.29 5.67 7.93
N THR A 12 6.10 6.20 7.66
CA THR A 12 4.95 5.40 7.25
C THR A 12 5.18 4.75 5.89
N LEU A 13 5.75 5.48 4.93
CA LEU A 13 6.06 4.94 3.61
C LEU A 13 7.15 3.87 3.69
N ASP A 14 8.17 4.07 4.53
CA ASP A 14 9.18 3.04 4.82
C ASP A 14 8.54 1.75 5.37
N ALA A 15 7.63 1.89 6.33
CA ALA A 15 6.91 0.75 6.89
C ALA A 15 5.99 0.07 5.87
N VAL A 16 5.41 0.82 4.93
CA VAL A 16 4.59 0.24 3.85
C VAL A 16 5.46 -0.60 2.92
N GLU A 17 6.61 -0.10 2.50
CA GLU A 17 7.55 -0.85 1.65
C GLU A 17 8.09 -2.09 2.36
N GLU A 18 8.37 -2.01 3.67
CA GLU A 18 8.85 -3.16 4.46
C GLU A 18 7.78 -4.24 4.63
N VAL A 19 6.56 -3.85 4.99
CA VAL A 19 5.48 -4.80 5.34
C VAL A 19 4.73 -5.30 4.11
N PHE A 20 4.64 -4.49 3.05
CA PHE A 20 3.88 -4.78 1.83
C PHE A 20 4.74 -4.58 0.55
N PRO A 21 5.90 -5.25 0.43
CA PRO A 21 6.89 -4.96 -0.62
C PRO A 21 6.37 -5.15 -2.05
N ASP A 22 5.43 -6.07 -2.27
CA ASP A 22 4.86 -6.36 -3.59
C ASP A 22 3.51 -5.64 -3.83
N SER A 23 3.10 -4.75 -2.94
CA SER A 23 1.81 -4.08 -3.03
C SER A 23 1.90 -2.74 -3.72
N GLU A 24 0.92 -2.46 -4.56
CA GLU A 24 0.68 -1.12 -5.08
C GLU A 24 0.03 -0.27 -4.00
N PHE A 25 0.33 1.02 -3.96
CA PHE A 25 -0.31 1.95 -3.04
C PHE A 25 -0.47 3.34 -3.64
N LEU A 26 -1.38 4.12 -3.03
CA LEU A 26 -1.64 5.51 -3.38
C LEU A 26 -1.33 6.40 -2.17
N VAL A 27 -0.75 7.56 -2.43
CA VAL A 27 -0.61 8.66 -1.47
C VAL A 27 -1.43 9.83 -1.97
N GLY A 28 -2.52 10.14 -1.28
CA GLY A 28 -3.30 11.35 -1.46
C GLY A 28 -2.80 12.45 -0.54
N ARG A 29 -2.65 13.67 -1.04
CA ARG A 29 -2.24 14.84 -0.27
C ARG A 29 -3.27 15.94 -0.47
N GLU A 30 -3.68 16.60 0.63
CA GLU A 30 -4.59 17.75 0.60
C GLU A 30 -5.88 17.50 -0.21
N ILE A 31 -6.48 16.31 -0.07
CA ILE A 31 -7.69 15.90 -0.79
C ILE A 31 -8.82 16.91 -0.55
N THR A 32 -9.55 17.26 -1.61
CA THR A 32 -10.57 18.33 -1.73
C THR A 32 -10.07 19.77 -1.69
N LYS A 33 -8.76 20.02 -1.53
CA LYS A 33 -8.18 21.37 -1.45
C LYS A 33 -7.48 21.75 -2.76
N ILE A 34 -7.12 23.04 -2.91
CA ILE A 34 -6.50 23.59 -4.13
C ILE A 34 -5.15 22.96 -4.51
N HIS A 35 -4.47 22.33 -3.56
CA HIS A 35 -3.18 21.67 -3.74
C HIS A 35 -3.30 20.14 -3.65
N GLU A 36 -4.47 19.61 -4.00
CA GLU A 36 -4.72 18.17 -4.09
C GLU A 36 -3.71 17.49 -5.02
N GLU A 37 -3.18 16.36 -4.57
CA GLU A 37 -2.23 15.55 -5.32
C GLU A 37 -2.50 14.07 -5.00
N ILE A 38 -2.49 13.23 -6.03
CA ILE A 38 -2.62 11.77 -5.91
C ILE A 38 -1.43 11.13 -6.60
N LEU A 39 -0.62 10.44 -5.81
CA LEU A 39 0.59 9.76 -6.27
C LEU A 39 0.35 8.25 -6.22
N TYR A 40 0.70 7.57 -7.30
CA TYR A 40 0.57 6.12 -7.42
C TYR A 40 1.94 5.48 -7.42
N PHE A 41 2.10 4.45 -6.60
CA PHE A 41 3.33 3.70 -6.47
C PHE A 41 3.07 2.22 -6.75
N SER A 42 3.92 1.66 -7.60
CA SER A 42 3.92 0.25 -7.96
C SER A 42 5.33 -0.30 -7.77
N PRO A 43 5.48 -1.52 -7.24
CA PRO A 43 6.79 -2.15 -7.08
C PRO A 43 7.53 -2.35 -8.41
N PHE A 44 6.83 -2.25 -9.54
CA PHE A 44 7.40 -2.38 -10.89
C PHE A 44 7.89 -1.05 -11.48
N LEU A 45 7.63 0.09 -10.81
CA LEU A 45 8.04 1.42 -11.24
C LEU A 45 9.22 1.88 -10.37
N SER A 46 10.25 2.49 -10.97
CA SER A 46 11.45 2.96 -10.26
C SER A 46 11.26 4.33 -9.57
N GLU A 47 10.02 4.71 -9.26
CA GLU A 47 9.71 6.00 -8.67
C GLU A 47 10.04 6.00 -7.19
N ASN A 48 10.76 7.04 -6.71
CA ASN A 48 11.04 7.19 -5.29
C ASN A 48 9.79 7.76 -4.58
N PRO A 49 9.15 7.00 -3.69
CA PRO A 49 7.89 7.40 -3.09
C PRO A 49 7.99 8.59 -2.14
N LYS A 50 9.20 9.03 -1.79
CA LYS A 50 9.41 10.19 -0.92
C LYS A 50 9.59 11.51 -1.67
N LYS A 51 9.62 11.47 -3.02
CA LYS A 51 9.88 12.65 -3.86
C LYS A 51 8.60 13.43 -4.17
N PHE A 52 8.00 13.99 -3.12
CA PHE A 52 6.85 14.90 -3.23
C PHE A 52 6.93 15.99 -2.16
N VAL A 53 6.00 16.95 -2.18
CA VAL A 53 5.99 18.05 -1.20
C VAL A 53 5.49 17.54 0.15
N HIS A 54 6.38 17.51 1.14
CA HIS A 54 6.06 17.21 2.54
C HIS A 54 5.41 18.42 3.22
N LYS A 55 4.15 18.72 2.86
CA LYS A 55 3.29 19.68 3.55
C LYS A 55 1.82 19.25 3.48
N GLY A 56 1.11 19.44 4.58
CA GLY A 56 -0.33 19.21 4.67
C GLY A 56 -0.70 17.84 5.24
N GLU A 57 -1.90 17.40 4.88
CA GLU A 57 -2.54 16.17 5.33
C GLU A 57 -2.41 15.08 4.27
N PHE A 58 -2.18 13.85 4.71
CA PHE A 58 -1.95 12.70 3.85
C PHE A 58 -2.94 11.57 4.11
N VAL A 59 -3.27 10.84 3.04
CA VAL A 59 -4.00 9.58 3.07
C VAL A 59 -3.18 8.55 2.31
N VAL A 60 -2.94 7.38 2.93
CA VAL A 60 -2.26 6.27 2.27
C VAL A 60 -3.24 5.11 2.07
N LEU A 61 -3.41 4.69 0.82
CA LEU A 61 -4.25 3.55 0.45
C LEU A 61 -3.38 2.43 -0.11
N ILE A 62 -3.30 1.32 0.61
CA ILE A 62 -2.44 0.18 0.27
C ILE A 62 -3.30 -0.94 -0.30
N ASN A 63 -2.95 -1.42 -1.50
CA ASN A 63 -3.57 -2.59 -2.10
C ASN A 63 -2.95 -3.87 -1.52
N THR A 64 -3.44 -4.30 -0.36
CA THR A 64 -2.87 -5.43 0.40
C THR A 64 -3.06 -6.82 -0.23
N ASN A 65 -3.46 -6.92 -1.51
CA ASN A 65 -3.61 -8.13 -2.34
C ASN A 65 -3.72 -9.44 -1.55
N ARG A 66 -4.68 -9.49 -0.61
CA ARG A 66 -4.92 -10.70 0.16
C ARG A 66 -5.65 -11.63 -0.78
N LYS A 67 -4.90 -12.46 -1.54
CA LYS A 67 -5.43 -13.75 -1.98
C LYS A 67 -5.94 -14.40 -0.70
N LYS A 68 -7.26 -14.33 -0.47
CA LYS A 68 -7.91 -15.16 0.55
C LYS A 68 -7.52 -16.56 0.14
N MET A 69 -6.58 -17.14 0.87
CA MET A 69 -6.23 -18.53 0.73
C MET A 69 -7.50 -19.27 1.11
N LEU A 70 -8.33 -19.61 0.12
CA LEU A 70 -9.39 -20.59 0.27
C LEU A 70 -8.64 -21.82 0.76
N LYS A 71 -8.73 -22.10 2.06
CA LYS A 71 -8.11 -23.27 2.67
C LYS A 71 -8.59 -24.46 1.87
N GLY A 72 -7.74 -24.96 0.99
CA GLY A 72 -7.98 -26.17 0.27
C GLY A 72 -8.16 -27.26 1.30
N SER A 73 -9.34 -27.85 1.38
CA SER A 73 -9.48 -29.19 1.89
C SER A 73 -8.87 -30.14 0.85
N SER A 74 -7.54 -30.13 0.72
CA SER A 74 -6.82 -31.24 0.12
C SER A 74 -6.81 -32.38 1.14
N LYS A 75 -7.97 -32.98 1.37
CA LYS A 75 -7.98 -34.39 1.76
C LYS A 75 -7.73 -35.14 0.47
N SER A 76 -6.48 -35.62 0.33
CA SER A 76 -6.17 -36.75 -0.55
C SER A 76 -7.29 -37.77 -0.36
N ALA A 77 -8.04 -38.02 -1.43
CA ALA A 77 -8.89 -39.20 -1.47
C ALA A 77 -7.95 -40.39 -1.69
N ASP A 78 -7.23 -40.78 -0.64
CA ASP A 78 -6.64 -42.10 -0.55
C ASP A 78 -7.82 -43.07 -0.49
N ARG A 79 -8.22 -43.58 -1.66
CA ARG A 79 -8.91 -44.86 -1.74
C ARG A 79 -7.92 -45.84 -2.34
N ILE A 80 -7.27 -46.55 -1.43
CA ILE A 80 -6.51 -47.78 -1.67
C ILE A 80 -7.47 -48.79 -2.34
N GLN A 81 -6.92 -49.51 -3.33
CA GLN A 81 -7.41 -50.67 -4.10
C GLN A 81 -8.82 -51.21 -3.77
#